data_AF-A0A927DFD5-F1
#
_entry.id   AF-A0A927DFD5-F1
#
_cell.length_a   1.000
_cell.length_b   1.000
_cell.length_c   1.000
_cell.angle_alpha   90.00
_cell.angle_beta   90.00
_cell.angle_gamma   90.00
#
_symmetry.space_group_name_H-M   'P 1'
#
loop_
_entity.id
_entity.type
_entity.pdbx_description
1 polymer ?
#
loop_
_entity_poly.entity_id
_entity_poly.type
_entity_poly.pdbx_seq_one_letter_code
_entity_poly.pdbx_strand_id
1 'polypeptide(L)' 'MVPVQGGEFLMGDFGPLVGEKLLFSIQQDDKTLHKVILSDFSISKYKVTNDDFNVYLKVTDKKIHLWIYWQNVILLC' A
#
# COMPACT_ATOMS: atom_id res chain seq x y z
N MET A 1 7.54 -13.48 -1.80
CA MET A 1 7.68 -12.39 -0.83
C MET A 1 9.07 -11.78 -0.95
N VAL A 2 9.23 -10.50 -0.66
CA VAL A 2 10.51 -9.78 -0.60
C VAL A 2 10.78 -9.45 0.87
N PRO A 3 11.91 -9.91 1.45
CA PRO A 3 12.24 -9.61 2.83
C PRO A 3 12.70 -8.16 2.98
N VAL A 4 12.34 -7.54 4.10
CA VAL A 4 12.79 -6.22 4.53
C VAL A 4 13.34 -6.38 5.94
N GLN A 5 14.61 -6.01 6.12
CA GLN A 5 15.24 -6.02 7.43
C GLN A 5 14.62 -4.93 8.31
N GLY A 6 14.39 -5.28 9.57
CA GLY A 6 13.96 -4.39 10.61
C GLY A 6 15.03 -3.36 10.93
N GLY A 7 14.60 -2.24 11.50
CA GLY A 7 15.45 -1.09 11.77
C GLY A 7 14.66 0.19 11.99
N GLU A 8 15.39 1.30 12.01
CA GLU A 8 14.82 2.64 12.11
C GLU A 8 14.60 3.24 10.71
N PHE A 9 13.40 3.75 10.48
CA PHE A 9 13.01 4.37 9.21
C PHE A 9 12.37 5.74 9.44
N LEU A 10 12.41 6.59 8.42
CA LEU A 10 11.64 7.83 8.39
C LEU A 10 10.34 7.58 7.61
N MET A 11 9.21 7.99 8.18
CA MET A 11 7.88 7.89 7.58
C MET A 11 7.21 9.26 7.52
N GLY A 12 6.57 9.55 6.39
CA GLY A 12 5.96 10.84 6.08
C GLY A 12 6.61 11.51 4.85
N ASP A 13 6.28 12.78 4.62
CA ASP A 13 6.77 13.59 3.51
C ASP A 13 8.25 13.92 3.70
N PHE A 14 9.12 13.15 3.05
CA PHE A 14 10.57 13.38 3.06
C PHE A 14 11.05 14.32 1.95
N GLY A 15 10.12 14.90 1.17
CA GLY A 15 10.40 15.85 0.10
C GLY A 15 11.34 16.99 0.52
N PRO A 16 11.12 17.65 1.67
CA PRO A 16 12.04 18.68 2.18
C PRO A 16 13.50 18.23 2.42
N LEU A 17 13.76 16.92 2.52
CA LEU A 17 15.10 16.38 2.73
C LEU A 17 15.84 15.99 1.44
N VAL A 18 15.16 15.96 0.30
CA VAL A 18 15.72 15.42 -0.96
C VAL A 18 15.43 16.33 -2.15
N GLY A 19 16.28 16.26 -3.19
CA GLY A 19 16.07 16.99 -4.45
C GLY A 19 15.87 18.50 -4.27
N GLU A 20 14.86 19.05 -4.93
CA GLU A 20 14.47 20.48 -4.86
C GLU A 20 13.81 20.90 -3.54
N LYS A 21 13.69 19.97 -2.57
CA LYS A 21 13.11 20.20 -1.24
C LYS A 21 11.63 20.60 -1.24
N LEU A 22 10.90 20.18 -2.27
CA LEU A 22 9.46 20.39 -2.39
C LEU A 22 8.69 19.30 -1.64
N LEU A 23 7.51 19.65 -1.13
CA LEU A 23 6.56 18.70 -0.55
C LEU A 23 6.09 17.74 -1.65
N PHE A 24 6.12 16.43 -1.39
CA PHE A 24 5.68 15.44 -2.39
C PHE A 24 4.17 15.25 -2.46
N SER A 25 3.48 15.67 -1.42
CA SER A 25 2.02 15.52 -1.29
C SER A 25 1.37 16.88 -1.03
N ILE A 26 0.05 16.96 -1.10
CA ILE A 26 -0.72 18.12 -0.61
C ILE A 26 -1.61 17.76 0.59
N GLN A 27 -1.73 16.46 0.87
CA GLN A 27 -2.51 15.90 1.95
C GLN A 27 -1.86 16.22 3.30
N GLN A 28 -2.67 16.35 4.35
CA GLN A 28 -2.19 16.79 5.67
C GLN A 28 -1.73 15.64 6.56
N ASP A 29 -2.23 14.43 6.32
CA ASP A 29 -2.00 13.24 7.14
C ASP A 29 -0.62 12.61 6.92
N ASP A 30 0.08 12.96 5.83
CA ASP A 30 1.44 12.48 5.54
C ASP A 30 2.55 13.50 5.80
N LYS A 31 2.23 14.73 6.22
CA LYS A 31 3.21 15.83 6.33
C LYS A 31 4.27 15.64 7.38
N THR A 32 3.93 14.98 8.47
CA THR A 32 4.84 14.88 9.61
C THR A 32 5.86 13.79 9.34
N LEU A 33 7.07 14.19 8.99
CA LEU A 33 8.20 13.28 8.93
C LEU A 33 8.61 12.86 10.35
N HIS A 34 8.54 11.57 10.64
CA HIS A 34 8.88 11.04 11.97
C HIS A 34 9.59 9.69 11.86
N LYS A 35 10.28 9.31 12.95
CA LYS A 35 10.97 8.02 13.04
C LYS A 35 10.01 6.91 13.42
N VAL A 36 10.14 5.76 12.78
CA VAL A 36 9.44 4.51 13.11
C VAL A 36 10.45 3.38 13.24
N ILE A 37 10.15 2.43 14.13
CA ILE A 37 10.95 1.22 14.30
C ILE A 37 10.10 0.05 13.80
N LEU A 38 10.62 -0.68 12.82
CA LEU A 38 9.96 -1.86 12.25
C LEU A 38 10.77 -3.11 12.58
N SER A 39 10.07 -4.19 12.90
CA SER A 39 10.66 -5.53 12.96
C SER A 39 10.92 -6.08 11.56
N ASP A 40 11.73 -7.14 11.44
CA ASP A 40 11.87 -7.88 10.19
C ASP A 40 10.50 -8.30 9.65
N PHE A 41 10.24 -8.03 8.37
CA PHE A 41 9.00 -8.44 7.72
C PHE A 41 9.25 -8.85 6.26
N SER A 42 8.20 -9.29 5.58
CA SER A 42 8.25 -9.50 4.14
C SER A 42 6.99 -8.99 3.48
N ILE A 43 7.13 -8.38 2.31
CA ILE A 43 6.02 -7.84 1.52
C ILE A 43 5.97 -8.49 0.14
N SER A 44 4.79 -8.64 -0.44
CA SER A 44 4.65 -9.17 -1.80
C SER A 44 5.36 -8.27 -2.80
N LYS A 45 6.08 -8.88 -3.75
CA LYS A 45 6.73 -8.14 -4.85
C LYS A 45 5.71 -7.47 -5.78
N TYR A 46 4.55 -8.10 -5.92
CA TYR A 46 3.48 -7.69 -6.81
C TYR A 46 2.19 -7.49 -6.03
N LYS A 47 1.30 -6.64 -6.56
CA LYS A 47 -0.06 -6.48 -6.04
C LYS A 47 -0.84 -7.78 -6.19
N VAL A 48 -1.77 -8.02 -5.27
CA VAL A 48 -2.74 -9.13 -5.38
C VAL A 48 -3.57 -8.91 -6.64
N THR A 49 -3.71 -9.95 -7.46
CA THR A 49 -4.50 -9.89 -8.69
C THR A 49 -5.97 -10.24 -8.42
N ASN A 50 -6.85 -9.90 -9.37
CA ASN A 50 -8.24 -10.34 -9.30
C ASN A 50 -8.37 -11.87 -9.32
N ASP A 51 -7.45 -12.57 -10.00
CA ASP A 51 -7.43 -14.04 -10.03
C ASP A 51 -7.07 -14.63 -8.66
N ASP A 52 -6.07 -14.07 -7.98
CA ASP A 52 -5.72 -14.45 -6.61
C ASP A 52 -6.89 -14.21 -5.65
N PHE A 53 -7.58 -13.07 -5.80
CA PHE A 53 -8.76 -12.76 -5.00
C PHE A 53 -9.93 -13.72 -5.28
N ASN A 54 -10.13 -14.12 -6.54
CA ASN A 54 -11.12 -15.12 -6.91
C ASN A 54 -10.81 -16.49 -6.29
N VAL A 55 -9.54 -16.88 -6.18
CA VAL A 55 -9.13 -18.09 -5.45
C VAL A 55 -9.49 -17.97 -3.97
N TYR A 56 -9.18 -16.84 -3.33
CA TYR A 56 -9.56 -16.59 -1.94
C TYR A 56 -11.08 -16.75 -1.70
N LEU A 57 -11.92 -16.19 -2.57
CA LEU A 57 -13.37 -16.30 -2.46
C LEU A 57 -13.86 -17.75 -2.52
N LYS A 58 -13.31 -18.53 -3.45
CA LYS A 58 -13.64 -19.96 -3.61
C LYS A 58 -13.27 -20.77 -2.36
N VAL A 59 -12.09 -20.52 -1.79
CA VAL A 59 -11.59 -21.27 -0.63
C VAL A 59 -12.30 -20.86 0.66
N THR A 60 -12.74 -19.60 0.77
CA THR A 60 -13.42 -19.08 1.97
C THR A 60 -14.95 -19.12 1.89
N ASP A 61 -15.51 -19.65 0.81
CA ASP A 61 -16.95 -19.67 0.49
C ASP A 61 -17.62 -18.28 0.65
N LYS A 62 -16.89 -17.23 0.26
CA LYS A 62 -17.40 -15.86 0.28
C LYS A 62 -17.94 -15.47 -1.08
N LYS A 63 -19.10 -14.81 -1.09
CA LYS A 63 -19.68 -14.25 -2.31
C LYS A 63 -19.20 -12.82 -2.53
N ILE A 64 -18.88 -12.48 -3.77
CA ILE A 64 -18.66 -11.09 -4.20
C ILE A 64 -19.97 -10.32 -4.02
N HIS A 65 -19.90 -9.19 -3.30
CA HIS A 65 -20.96 -8.20 -3.35
C HIS A 65 -20.78 -7.40 -4.65
N LEU A 66 -21.75 -7.48 -5.58
CA LEU A 66 -21.62 -6.95 -6.95
C LEU A 66 -21.14 -5.48 -6.99
N TRP A 67 -21.47 -4.67 -5.98
CA TRP A 67 -21.06 -3.26 -5.91
C TRP A 67 -19.53 -3.06 -5.93
N ILE A 68 -18.76 -4.02 -5.38
CA ILE A 68 -17.28 -3.98 -5.38
C ILE A 68 -16.74 -4.19 -6.81
N TYR A 69 -17.45 -4.96 -7.63
CA TYR A 69 -17.08 -5.21 -9.03
C TYR A 69 -17.22 -3.93 -9.87
N TRP A 70 -18.29 -3.16 -9.66
CA TRP A 70 -18.51 -1.89 -10.35
C TRP A 70 -17.50 -0.81 -9.95
N GLN A 71 -17.05 -0.77 -8.70
CA GLN A 71 -16.05 0.21 -8.25
C GLN A 71 -14.69 0.00 -8.96
N ASN A 72 -14.28 -1.26 -9.15
CA ASN A 72 -13.02 -1.57 -9.84
C ASN A 72 -13.10 -1.35 -11.35
N VAL A 73 -14.27 -1.55 -11.97
CA VAL A 73 -14.50 -1.26 -13.39
C VAL A 73 -14.53 0.24 -13.67
N ILE A 74 -15.07 1.06 -12.75
CA ILE A 74 -15.15 2.52 -12.92
C ILE A 74 -13.78 3.20 -12.72
N LEU A 75 -12.90 2.67 -11.86
CA LEU A 75 -11.56 3.24 -11.64
C LEU A 75 -10.52 2.88 -12.74
N LEU A 76 -10.91 2.12 -13.75
CA LEU A 76 -10.07 1.74 -14.91
C LEU A 76 -10.35 2.58 -16.17
N CYS A 77 -11.19 3.63 -16.07
CA CYS A 77 -11.43 4.62 -17.12
C CYS A 77 -10.91 6.00 -16.74
#